data_AF-A0A7X4AIZ5-F1
#
_entry.id   AF-A0A7X4AIZ5-F1
#
_cell.length_a   1.000
_cell.length_b   1.000
_cell.length_c   1.000
_cell.angle_alpha   90.00
_cell.angle_beta   90.00
_cell.angle_gamma   90.00
#
_symmetry.space_group_name_H-M   'P 1'
#
loop_
_entity.id
_entity.type
_entity.pdbx_description
1 polymer ?
#
loop_
_entity_poly.entity_id
_entity_poly.type
_entity_poly.pdbx_seq_one_letter_code
_entity_poly.pdbx_strand_id
1 'polypeptide(L)'
;MGTLTEVIGVVSSDRQRFEPVEALVDTGATYTMLPSSLLRDLGITPIETRTFILADGQSIQRDIGEAVVQIGDRALTTLVVFADDEAMPLLGAFTLEGFSLAPDPVRQQLVSVTALAVGILEVNQDGEVTQSLVDPHQKQSSARRA
;
A
#
# COMPACT_ATOMS: atom_id res chain seq x y z
N MET A 1 14.79 -9.95 -7.79
CA MET A 1 14.11 -8.78 -7.17
C MET A 1 14.09 -7.65 -8.19
N GLY A 2 13.01 -6.89 -8.25
CA GLY A 2 12.99 -5.65 -9.03
C GLY A 2 13.99 -4.64 -8.46
N THR A 3 14.36 -3.64 -9.24
CA THR A 3 15.30 -2.57 -8.84
C THR A 3 14.62 -1.21 -8.73
N LEU A 4 13.28 -1.18 -8.80
CA LEU A 4 12.52 0.06 -8.76
C LEU A 4 12.42 0.56 -7.32
N THR A 5 12.99 1.72 -7.05
CA THR A 5 12.81 2.45 -5.80
C THR A 5 11.86 3.62 -6.01
N GLU A 6 11.13 3.98 -4.95
CA GLU A 6 10.28 5.17 -4.90
C GLU A 6 10.62 5.95 -3.63
N VAL A 7 10.71 7.28 -3.73
CA VAL A 7 10.87 8.14 -2.55
C VAL A 7 9.49 8.42 -1.96
N ILE A 8 9.25 7.90 -0.77
CA ILE A 8 8.02 8.10 -0.02
C ILE A 8 8.28 9.07 1.13
N GLY A 9 7.32 9.94 1.45
CA GLY A 9 7.36 10.76 2.66
C GLY A 9 6.67 10.06 3.82
N VAL A 10 7.35 9.83 4.93
CA VAL A 10 6.74 9.28 6.16
C VAL A 10 6.43 10.43 7.10
N VAL A 11 5.14 10.66 7.37
CA VAL A 11 4.68 11.81 8.16
C VAL A 11 4.75 11.48 9.65
N SER A 12 5.29 12.39 10.45
CA SER A 12 5.35 12.27 11.92
C SER A 12 3.95 12.19 12.53
N SER A 13 3.83 11.57 13.71
CA SER A 13 2.53 11.38 14.37
C SER A 13 1.85 12.71 14.74
N ASP A 14 2.63 13.76 15.00
CA ASP A 14 2.15 15.14 15.23
C ASP A 14 1.83 15.92 13.94
N ARG A 15 2.04 15.32 12.77
CA ARG A 15 1.82 15.89 11.43
C ARG A 15 2.64 17.15 11.13
N GLN A 16 3.73 17.40 11.86
CA GLN A 16 4.57 18.60 11.68
C GLN A 16 5.79 18.36 10.80
N ARG A 17 6.21 17.10 10.63
CA ARG A 17 7.38 16.71 9.85
C ARG A 17 7.02 15.60 8.87
N PHE A 18 7.78 15.51 7.80
CA PHE A 18 7.81 14.34 6.94
C PHE A 18 9.28 13.98 6.71
N GLU A 19 9.58 12.69 6.71
CA GLU A 19 10.92 12.21 6.37
C GLU A 19 10.89 11.46 5.03
N PRO A 20 11.69 11.89 4.05
CA PRO A 20 11.81 11.19 2.78
C PRO A 20 12.60 9.89 2.97
N VAL A 21 12.02 8.79 2.49
CA VAL A 21 12.62 7.46 2.52
C VAL A 21 12.63 6.89 1.12
N GLU A 22 13.81 6.53 0.62
CA GLU A 22 13.90 5.72 -0.58
C GLU A 22 13.57 4.27 -0.23
N ALA A 23 12.49 3.74 -0.81
CA ALA A 23 12.00 2.39 -0.55
C ALA A 23 11.94 1.56 -1.83
N LEU A 24 12.36 0.29 -1.73
CA LEU A 24 12.21 -0.65 -2.84
C LEU A 24 10.73 -1.02 -3.02
N VAL A 25 10.22 -0.89 -4.24
CA VAL A 25 8.87 -1.36 -4.59
C VAL A 25 8.86 -2.89 -4.59
N ASP A 26 8.14 -3.49 -3.64
CA ASP A 26 8.05 -4.94 -3.48
C ASP A 26 6.60 -5.41 -3.32
N THR A 27 6.01 -5.88 -4.41
CA THR A 27 4.66 -6.46 -4.42
C THR A 27 4.57 -7.81 -3.70
N GLY A 28 5.72 -8.44 -3.37
CA GLY A 28 5.79 -9.66 -2.57
C GLY A 28 5.74 -9.39 -1.07
N ALA A 29 6.04 -8.16 -0.63
CA ALA A 29 5.89 -7.74 0.75
C ALA A 29 4.46 -7.28 1.01
N THR A 30 3.76 -7.86 1.99
CA THR A 30 2.38 -7.47 2.31
C THR A 30 2.28 -6.01 2.77
N TYR A 31 3.17 -5.60 3.67
CA TYR A 31 3.17 -4.26 4.26
C TYR A 31 4.46 -3.52 3.94
N THR A 32 4.40 -2.20 4.04
CA THR A 32 5.57 -1.34 3.98
C THR A 32 6.47 -1.59 5.20
N MET A 33 7.77 -1.76 4.98
CA MET A 33 8.75 -2.05 6.03
C MET A 33 9.71 -0.87 6.14
N LEU A 34 9.87 -0.34 7.34
CA LEU A 34 10.70 0.84 7.60
C LEU A 34 11.59 0.61 8.82
N PRO A 35 12.77 1.26 8.90
CA PRO A 35 13.65 1.20 10.06
C PRO A 35 12.89 1.54 11.36
N SER A 36 13.07 0.71 12.38
CA SER A 36 12.41 0.89 13.68
C SER A 36 12.77 2.21 14.34
N SER A 37 14.03 2.63 14.24
CA SER A 37 14.53 3.92 14.72
C SER A 37 13.78 5.09 14.08
N LEU A 38 13.70 5.11 12.75
CA LEU A 38 12.97 6.13 11.99
C LEU A 38 11.51 6.25 12.44
N LEU A 39 10.80 5.12 12.54
CA LEU A 39 9.39 5.14 12.95
C LEU A 39 9.23 5.71 14.36
N ARG A 40 10.10 5.32 15.30
CA ARG A 40 10.06 5.82 16.68
C ARG A 40 10.41 7.31 16.76
N ASP A 41 11.38 7.78 15.97
CA ASP A 41 11.77 9.19 15.90
C ASP A 41 10.66 10.07 15.32
N LEU A 42 9.84 9.50 14.43
CA LEU A 42 8.62 10.12 13.91
C LEU A 42 7.43 10.02 14.89
N GLY A 43 7.62 9.44 16.06
CA GLY A 43 6.60 9.27 17.09
C GLY A 43 5.53 8.23 16.73
N ILE A 44 5.82 7.33 15.79
CA ILE A 44 4.97 6.21 15.41
C ILE A 44 5.23 5.05 16.38
N THR A 45 4.16 4.52 16.98
CA THR A 45 4.24 3.46 17.98
C THR A 45 3.60 2.17 17.47
N PRO A 46 4.11 0.99 17.85
CA PRO A 46 3.45 -0.28 17.59
C PRO A 46 2.01 -0.31 18.11
N ILE A 47 1.10 -0.85 17.32
CA ILE A 47 -0.30 -1.13 17.69
C ILE A 47 -0.57 -2.62 17.90
N GLU A 48 0.25 -3.49 17.27
CA GLU A 48 0.19 -4.94 17.42
C GLU A 48 1.53 -5.58 17.02
N THR A 49 1.66 -6.88 17.27
CA THR A 49 2.77 -7.71 16.78
C THR A 49 2.20 -8.83 15.92
N ARG A 50 2.81 -9.09 14.75
CA ARG A 50 2.40 -10.19 13.84
C ARG A 50 3.57 -11.10 13.49
N THR A 51 3.24 -12.35 13.18
CA THR A 51 4.19 -13.32 12.61
C THR A 51 4.27 -13.15 11.10
N PHE A 52 5.48 -13.10 10.56
CA PHE A 52 5.80 -13.01 9.15
C PHE A 52 6.62 -14.22 8.72
N ILE A 53 6.41 -14.67 7.48
CA ILE A 53 7.27 -15.67 6.84
C ILE A 53 8.18 -14.92 5.87
N LEU A 54 9.50 -15.07 6.08
CA LEU A 54 10.52 -14.51 5.21
C LEU A 54 10.66 -15.34 3.94
N ALA A 55 11.37 -14.78 2.94
CA ALA A 55 11.62 -15.45 1.66
C ALA A 55 12.39 -16.77 1.80
N ASP A 56 13.16 -16.95 2.87
CA ASP A 56 13.88 -18.19 3.19
C ASP A 56 13.03 -19.20 3.99
N GLY A 57 11.76 -18.88 4.24
CA GLY A 57 10.81 -19.70 4.99
C GLY A 57 10.88 -19.54 6.51
N GLN A 58 11.79 -18.72 7.03
CA GLN A 58 11.86 -18.47 8.48
C GLN A 58 10.65 -17.66 8.95
N SER A 59 10.15 -18.00 10.14
CA SER A 59 9.11 -17.22 10.79
C SER A 59 9.72 -16.23 11.77
N ILE A 60 9.35 -14.96 11.65
CA ILE A 60 9.78 -13.88 12.54
C ILE A 60 8.56 -13.17 13.13
N GLN A 61 8.72 -12.57 14.31
CA GLN A 61 7.75 -11.62 14.84
C GLN A 61 8.23 -10.19 14.62
N ARG A 62 7.32 -9.33 14.19
CA ARG A 62 7.57 -7.90 14.02
C ARG A 62 6.38 -7.08 14.49
N ASP A 63 6.70 -5.92 15.05
CA ASP A 63 5.72 -4.92 15.43
C ASP A 63 5.14 -4.25 14.18
N ILE A 64 3.85 -3.93 14.24
CA ILE A 64 3.13 -3.18 13.22
C ILE A 64 2.61 -1.88 13.83
N GLY A 65 2.72 -0.78 13.09
CA GLY A 65 2.13 0.52 13.41
C GLY A 65 1.30 1.06 12.26
N GLU A 66 0.65 2.19 12.50
CA GLU A 66 0.00 3.00 11.47
C GLU A 66 0.84 4.24 11.18
N ALA A 67 1.09 4.52 9.90
CA ALA A 67 1.79 5.71 9.46
C ALA A 67 1.02 6.36 8.32
N VAL A 68 1.13 7.68 8.18
CA VAL A 68 0.76 8.32 6.92
C VAL A 68 1.98 8.41 6.04
N VAL A 69 1.82 7.83 4.86
CA VAL A 69 2.81 7.85 3.79
C VAL A 69 2.31 8.82 2.72
N GLN A 70 3.23 9.59 2.15
CA GLN A 70 3.01 10.46 1.02
C GLN A 70 3.77 9.92 -0.19
N ILE A 71 3.08 9.81 -1.33
CA ILE A 71 3.65 9.43 -2.63
C ILE A 71 3.13 10.43 -3.65
N GLY A 72 4.03 11.20 -4.26
CA GLY A 72 3.66 12.34 -5.10
C GLY A 72 2.84 13.38 -4.33
N ASP A 73 1.64 13.68 -4.84
CA ASP A 73 0.69 14.67 -4.30
C ASP A 73 -0.34 14.06 -3.34
N ARG A 74 -0.30 12.75 -3.10
CA ARG A 74 -1.26 12.02 -2.27
C ARG A 74 -0.64 11.58 -0.97
N ALA A 75 -1.42 11.66 0.11
CA ALA A 75 -1.05 11.14 1.42
C ALA A 75 -2.17 10.25 1.96
N LEU A 76 -1.83 9.03 2.39
CA LEU A 76 -2.78 8.04 2.90
C LEU A 76 -2.20 7.32 4.12
N THR A 77 -3.08 6.89 5.02
CA THR A 77 -2.69 5.99 6.12
C THR A 77 -2.44 4.59 5.59
N THR A 78 -1.37 3.96 6.05
CA THR A 78 -1.02 2.56 5.77
C THR A 78 -0.51 1.88 7.04
N LEU A 79 -0.46 0.55 7.02
CA LEU A 79 0.28 -0.23 7.99
C LEU A 79 1.77 -0.25 7.63
N VAL A 80 2.61 -0.14 8.67
CA VAL A 80 4.08 -0.22 8.57
C VAL A 80 4.62 -1.25 9.54
N VAL A 81 5.62 -2.01 9.09
CA VAL A 81 6.35 -2.96 9.92
C VAL A 81 7.63 -2.31 10.43
N PHE A 82 7.87 -2.43 11.73
CA PHE A 82 9.11 -2.01 12.38
C PHE A 82 10.21 -3.02 12.03
N ALA A 83 11.03 -2.70 11.04
CA ALA A 83 12.11 -3.55 10.55
C ALA A 83 13.42 -3.30 11.30
N ASP A 84 14.40 -4.18 11.09
CA ASP A 84 15.77 -3.96 11.56
C ASP A 84 16.34 -2.70 10.86
N ASP A 85 17.13 -1.89 11.57
CA ASP A 85 17.55 -0.57 11.07
C ASP A 85 18.50 -0.66 9.87
N GLU A 86 19.18 -1.79 9.70
CA GLU A 86 20.04 -2.10 8.55
C GLU A 86 19.27 -2.70 7.37
N ALA A 87 17.99 -3.03 7.57
CA ALA A 87 17.16 -3.59 6.50
C ALA A 87 16.80 -2.49 5.48
N MET A 88 16.83 -2.86 4.21
CA MET A 88 16.38 -1.98 3.13
C MET A 88 14.88 -1.67 3.30
N PRO A 89 14.46 -0.39 3.26
CA PRO A 89 13.06 -0.02 3.28
C PRO A 89 12.30 -0.64 2.10
N LEU A 90 11.09 -1.15 2.36
CA LEU A 90 10.23 -1.76 1.34
C LEU A 90 8.90 -1.03 1.26
N LEU A 91 8.43 -0.74 0.06
CA LEU A 91 7.07 -0.28 -0.23
C LEU A 91 6.22 -1.49 -0.61
N GLY A 92 5.36 -1.91 0.31
CA GLY A 92 4.59 -3.15 0.20
C GLY A 92 3.25 -3.03 -0.52
N ALA A 93 2.64 -4.17 -0.82
CA ALA A 93 1.39 -4.31 -1.56
C ALA A 93 0.23 -3.52 -0.95
N PHE A 94 0.05 -3.55 0.37
CA PHE A 94 -1.05 -2.82 1.03
C PHE A 94 -0.99 -1.30 0.74
N THR A 95 0.20 -0.71 0.79
CA THR A 95 0.39 0.70 0.47
C THR A 95 0.18 0.95 -1.01
N LEU A 96 0.76 0.12 -1.89
CA LEU A 96 0.58 0.24 -3.34
C LEU A 96 -0.90 0.19 -3.76
N GLU A 97 -1.67 -0.75 -3.21
CA GLU A 97 -3.11 -0.90 -3.47
C GLU A 97 -3.91 0.27 -2.92
N GLY A 98 -3.63 0.73 -1.70
CA GLY A 98 -4.26 1.92 -1.12
C GLY A 98 -4.02 3.16 -1.98
N PHE A 99 -2.85 3.27 -2.58
CA PHE A 99 -2.54 4.30 -3.56
C PHE A 99 -3.02 3.99 -4.98
N SER A 100 -3.57 2.81 -5.26
CA SER A 100 -3.93 2.38 -6.61
C SER A 100 -2.76 2.56 -7.59
N LEU A 101 -1.59 2.08 -7.17
CA LEU A 101 -0.35 2.11 -7.95
C LEU A 101 0.13 0.68 -8.23
N ALA A 102 0.76 0.50 -9.38
CA ALA A 102 1.47 -0.74 -9.72
C ALA A 102 2.84 -0.39 -10.34
N PRO A 103 3.86 -1.26 -10.17
CA PRO A 103 5.12 -1.08 -10.86
C PRO A 103 4.96 -1.35 -12.37
N ASP A 104 5.48 -0.44 -13.19
CA ASP A 104 5.77 -0.67 -14.60
C ASP A 104 7.25 -1.05 -14.75
N PRO A 105 7.60 -2.34 -14.91
CA PRO A 105 8.99 -2.78 -14.97
C PRO A 105 9.71 -2.36 -16.25
N VAL A 106 8.98 -2.00 -17.30
CA VAL A 106 9.57 -1.56 -18.58
C VAL A 106 9.95 -0.09 -18.48
N ARG A 107 9.06 0.74 -17.93
CA ARG A 107 9.30 2.18 -17.72
C ARG A 107 10.06 2.49 -16.42
N GLN A 108 10.22 1.50 -15.56
CA GLN A 108 10.85 1.63 -14.23
C GLN A 108 10.23 2.76 -13.40
N GLN A 109 8.90 2.74 -13.27
CA GLN A 109 8.16 3.73 -12.49
C GLN A 109 6.89 3.13 -11.92
N LEU A 110 6.31 3.78 -10.91
CA LEU A 110 4.94 3.49 -10.49
C LEU A 110 3.95 4.13 -11.48
N VAL A 111 2.90 3.38 -11.82
CA VAL A 111 1.79 3.87 -12.66
C VAL A 111 0.46 3.74 -11.93
N SER A 112 -0.43 4.70 -12.13
CA SER A 112 -1.79 4.62 -11.61
C SER A 112 -2.54 3.46 -12.26
N VAL A 113 -3.21 2.67 -11.43
CA VAL A 113 -4.11 1.61 -11.83
C VAL A 113 -5.51 1.90 -11.31
N THR A 114 -6.52 1.44 -12.04
CA THR A 114 -7.91 1.57 -11.59
C THR A 114 -8.18 0.57 -10.47
N ALA A 115 -8.57 1.05 -9.30
CA ALA A 115 -9.05 0.20 -8.22
C ALA A 115 -10.33 -0.53 -8.65
N LEU A 116 -10.42 -1.82 -8.34
CA LEU A 116 -11.58 -2.65 -8.67
C LEU A 116 -12.56 -2.68 -7.49
N ALA A 117 -13.78 -2.20 -7.71
CA ALA A 117 -14.93 -2.50 -6.87
C ALA A 117 -15.54 -3.83 -7.37
N VAL A 118 -14.92 -4.97 -7.03
CA VAL A 118 -15.36 -6.27 -7.53
C VAL A 118 -16.76 -6.58 -6.97
N GLY A 119 -17.78 -6.52 -7.84
CA GLY A 119 -19.16 -6.86 -7.53
C GLY A 119 -19.90 -5.79 -6.73
N ILE A 120 -20.82 -5.06 -7.35
CA ILE A 120 -21.82 -4.32 -6.59
C ILE A 120 -22.90 -5.34 -6.24
N LEU A 121 -23.03 -5.64 -4.94
CA LEU A 121 -24.14 -6.44 -4.44
C LEU A 121 -25.38 -5.53 -4.47
N GLU A 122 -26.28 -5.79 -5.42
CA GLU A 122 -27.60 -5.19 -5.40
C GLU A 122 -28.47 -6.04 -4.49
N VAL A 123 -29.07 -5.42 -3.48
CA VAL A 123 -30.09 -6.07 -2.65
C VAL A 123 -31.43 -5.59 -3.17
N ASN A 124 -32.26 -6.50 -3.65
CA ASN A 124 -33.61 -6.13 -4.09
C ASN A 124 -34.52 -5.83 -2.87
N GLN A 125 -35.74 -5.33 -3.11
CA GLN A 125 -36.67 -4.93 -2.05
C GLN A 125 -37.13 -6.11 -1.17
N ASP A 126 -36.94 -7.34 -1.64
CA ASP A 126 -37.28 -8.59 -0.94
C ASP A 126 -36.09 -9.19 -0.16
N GLY A 127 -34.93 -8.51 -0.18
CA GLY A 127 -33.72 -8.94 0.54
C GLY A 127 -32.86 -9.96 -0.21
N GLU A 128 -33.15 -10.24 -1.48
CA GLU A 128 -32.35 -11.13 -2.32
C GLU A 128 -31.11 -10.40 -2.84
N VAL A 129 -29.94 -11.05 -2.72
CA VAL A 129 -28.66 -10.50 -3.17
C VAL A 129 -28.40 -10.93 -4.60
N THR A 130 -28.37 -9.97 -5.53
CA THR A 130 -27.91 -10.18 -6.90
C THR A 130 -26.52 -9.60 -7.08
N GLN A 131 -25.61 -10.40 -7.62
CA GLN A 131 -24.25 -9.94 -7.93
C GLN A 131 -24.27 -9.22 -9.28
N SER A 132 -24.11 -7.89 -9.27
CA SER A 132 -23.83 -7.15 -10.50
C SER A 132 -22.33 -7.29 -10.80
N LEU A 133 -21.99 -8.12 -11.79
CA LEU A 133 -20.61 -8.27 -12.26
C LEU A 133 -20.19 -6.97 -12.96
N VAL A 134 -19.34 -6.20 -12.30
CA VAL A 134 -18.63 -5.09 -12.95
C VAL A 134 -17.54 -5.71 -13.82
N ASP A 135 -17.72 -5.72 -15.14
CA ASP A 135 -16.68 -6.15 -16.08
C ASP A 135 -15.55 -5.09 -16.13
N PRO A 136 -14.34 -5.38 -15.61
CA PRO A 136 -13.24 -4.42 -15.59
C PRO A 136 -12.72 -4.06 -16.98
N HIS A 137 -13.13 -4.77 -18.04
CA HIS A 137 -12.74 -4.53 -19.42
C HIS A 137 -13.81 -3.82 -20.27
N GLN A 138 -15.00 -3.53 -19.72
CA GLN A 138 -15.96 -2.67 -20.40
C GLN A 138 -15.43 -1.22 -20.45
N LYS A 139 -14.81 -0.84 -21.58
CA LYS A 139 -14.59 0.57 -21.92
C LYS A 139 -15.94 1.28 -21.85
N GLN A 140 -16.03 2.36 -21.07
CA GLN A 140 -17.17 3.26 -21.00
C GLN A 140 -17.51 3.79 -22.41
N SER A 141 -18.37 3.07 -23.13
CA SER A 141 -18.99 3.52 -24.37
C SER A 141 -20.38 4.04 -24.04
N SER A 142 -20.46 5.12 -23.28
CA SER A 142 -21.65 5.97 -23.29
C SER A 142 -21.44 7.06 -24.32
N ALA A 143 -21.76 6.71 -25.57
CA ALA A 143 -22.07 7.68 -26.60
C ALA A 143 -23.13 8.65 -26.05
N ARG A 144 -22.81 9.95 -26.10
CA ARG A 144 -23.80 11.02 -26.01
C ARG A 144 -24.93 10.71 -26.99
N ARG A 145 -26.12 10.40 -26.47
CA ARG A 145 -27.34 10.56 -27.26
C ARG A 145 -27.78 12.01 -27.13
N ALA A 146 -27.98 12.61 -28.29
CA ALA A 146 -28.57 13.93 -28.51
C ALA A 146 -30.00 14.01 -27.98
#